data_AF-E9Q163-F1
#
_entry.id   AF-E9Q163-F1
#
_cell.length_a   1.000
_cell.length_b   1.000
_cell.length_c   1.000
_cell.angle_alpha   90.00
_cell.angle_beta   90.00
_cell.angle_gamma   90.00
#
_symmetry.space_group_name_H-M   'P 1'
#
loop_
_entity.id
_entity.type
_entity.pdbx_description
1 polymer ?
#
loop_
_entity_poly.entity_id
_entity_poly.type
_entity_poly.pdbx_seq_one_letter_code
_entity_poly.pdbx_strand_id
1 'polypeptide(L)'
;MSEWESYYKTEGEEEEEEEESPDTGGEYKYSGRDSLIFLVDASRAMFESQGEDELTPFDMSIQCIQSVYTSKIISSDRDLLAVVFYGTEKDKNSVNFKNIYVLQDL
;
A
#
# COMPACT_ATOMS: atom_id res chain seq x y z
N MET A 1 5.42 -9.43 -22.56
CA MET A 1 5.21 -10.14 -21.28
C MET A 1 6.60 -10.42 -20.76
N SER A 2 7.10 -9.46 -19.97
CA SER A 2 8.52 -9.10 -19.98
C SER A 2 9.17 -9.48 -18.66
N GLU A 3 10.23 -10.30 -18.77
CA GLU A 3 11.48 -10.24 -17.99
C GLU A 3 11.46 -10.38 -16.46
N TRP A 4 10.33 -10.72 -15.82
CA TRP A 4 10.32 -11.01 -14.37
C TRP A 4 10.44 -12.51 -14.03
N GLU A 5 10.08 -13.41 -14.94
CA GLU A 5 10.12 -14.86 -14.67
C GLU A 5 11.53 -15.48 -14.75
N SER A 6 12.51 -14.79 -15.35
CA SER A 6 13.86 -15.36 -15.56
C SER A 6 14.77 -15.27 -14.33
N TYR A 7 14.43 -14.47 -13.32
CA TYR A 7 15.28 -14.31 -12.14
C TYR A 7 15.21 -15.52 -11.18
N TYR A 8 14.12 -16.30 -11.23
CA TYR A 8 13.87 -17.39 -10.29
C TYR A 8 14.13 -18.80 -10.85
N LYS A 9 14.68 -18.90 -12.07
CA LYS A 9 14.74 -20.18 -12.79
C LYS A 9 16.13 -20.52 -13.32
N THR A 10 17.12 -20.44 -12.45
CA THR A 10 18.47 -21.03 -12.60
C THR A 10 19.01 -21.00 -11.16
N GLU A 11 19.25 -22.06 -10.40
CA GLU A 11 19.56 -23.48 -10.65
C GLU A 11 18.95 -24.30 -9.49
N GLY A 12 18.67 -25.59 -9.74
CA GLY A 12 18.10 -26.48 -8.73
C GLY A 12 19.15 -27.01 -7.74
N GLU A 13 18.65 -27.31 -6.53
CA GLU A 13 19.06 -28.41 -5.64
C GLU A 13 20.54 -28.51 -5.24
N GLU A 14 20.92 -27.88 -4.13
CA GLU A 14 21.76 -28.50 -3.10
C GLU A 14 21.23 -28.06 -1.71
N GLU A 15 20.72 -29.04 -0.94
CA GLU A 15 20.45 -28.89 0.49
C GLU A 15 21.80 -28.81 1.22
N GLU A 16 22.18 -27.63 1.70
CA GLU A 16 23.23 -27.50 2.71
C GLU A 16 22.69 -26.76 3.94
N GLU A 17 22.58 -27.51 5.04
CA GLU A 17 22.40 -26.99 6.40
C GLU A 17 23.63 -26.13 6.74
N GLU A 18 23.54 -24.80 6.59
CA GLU A 18 24.57 -23.89 7.09
C GLU A 18 24.13 -23.14 8.35
N GLU A 19 24.86 -23.51 9.39
CA GLU A 19 25.03 -23.04 10.76
C GLU A 19 24.52 -21.62 11.13
N GLU A 20 23.85 -21.60 12.28
CA GLU A 20 23.42 -20.44 13.04
C GLU A 20 24.61 -19.50 13.36
N SER A 21 24.82 -18.46 12.55
CA SER A 21 25.73 -17.35 12.87
C SER A 21 25.04 -16.37 13.82
N PRO A 22 25.58 -16.10 15.03
CA PRO A 22 24.98 -15.13 15.93
C PRO A 22 25.62 -13.76 15.70
N ASP A 23 25.07 -12.93 14.79
CA ASP A 23 25.42 -11.50 14.79
C ASP A 23 24.33 -10.57 14.23
N THR A 24 23.83 -9.70 15.10
CA THR A 24 23.22 -8.38 14.82
C THR A 24 22.01 -8.27 13.87
N GLY A 25 20.99 -9.12 14.05
CA GLY A 25 19.66 -8.90 13.46
C GLY A 25 18.67 -8.44 14.53
N GLY A 26 18.23 -7.18 14.52
CA GLY A 26 17.09 -6.76 15.34
C GLY A 26 15.92 -7.71 15.08
N GLU A 27 15.36 -8.31 16.12
CA GLU A 27 14.25 -9.25 16.02
C GLU A 27 13.07 -8.59 15.27
N TYR A 28 12.97 -8.81 13.96
CA TYR A 28 11.75 -8.50 13.22
C TYR A 28 10.70 -9.53 13.62
N LYS A 29 10.02 -9.29 14.74
CA LYS A 29 8.82 -10.04 15.11
C LYS A 29 7.73 -9.75 14.09
N TYR A 30 7.63 -10.63 13.09
CA TYR A 30 6.50 -10.65 12.18
C TYR A 30 5.23 -10.91 13.00
N SER A 31 4.40 -9.88 13.15
CA SER A 31 3.17 -9.96 13.96
C SER A 31 2.05 -10.74 13.28
N GLY A 32 2.25 -11.15 12.03
CA GLY A 32 1.21 -11.75 11.20
C GLY A 32 0.16 -10.76 10.71
N ARG A 33 0.44 -9.45 10.74
CA ARG A 33 -0.44 -8.38 10.25
C ARG A 33 0.19 -7.66 9.08
N ASP A 34 -0.51 -7.66 7.95
CA ASP A 34 -0.12 -6.84 6.81
C ASP A 34 -0.58 -5.40 7.03
N SER A 35 0.26 -4.44 6.64
CA SER A 35 -0.07 -3.01 6.68
C SER A 35 -0.13 -2.46 5.27
N LEU A 36 -1.24 -1.82 4.92
CA LEU A 36 -1.48 -1.25 3.60
C LEU A 36 -1.90 0.22 3.72
N ILE A 37 -1.14 1.11 3.09
CA ILE A 37 -1.45 2.54 3.03
C ILE A 37 -1.91 2.88 1.63
N PHE A 38 -3.12 3.42 1.51
CA PHE A 38 -3.64 4.01 0.28
C PHE A 38 -3.21 5.47 0.20
N LEU A 39 -2.31 5.79 -0.73
CA LEU A 39 -1.88 7.15 -1.02
C LEU A 39 -2.58 7.65 -2.28
N VAL A 40 -3.43 8.67 -2.13
CA VAL A 40 -4.28 9.19 -3.21
C VAL A 40 -3.89 10.63 -3.55
N ASP A 41 -3.72 10.90 -4.85
CA ASP A 41 -3.49 12.25 -5.36
C ASP A 41 -4.79 13.07 -5.29
N ALA A 42 -4.69 14.30 -4.78
CA ALA A 42 -5.76 15.30 -4.75
C ALA A 42 -5.44 16.51 -5.65
N SER A 43 -4.56 16.36 -6.64
CA SER A 43 -4.33 17.35 -7.68
C SER A 43 -5.58 17.58 -8.53
N ARG A 44 -5.69 18.76 -9.15
CA ARG A 44 -6.87 19.14 -9.95
C ARG A 44 -7.22 18.11 -11.04
N ALA A 45 -6.21 17.53 -11.69
CA ALA A 45 -6.40 16.57 -12.77
C ALA A 45 -7.13 15.28 -12.32
N MET A 46 -7.05 14.94 -11.02
CA MET A 46 -7.74 13.77 -10.46
C MET A 46 -9.26 13.92 -10.42
N PHE A 47 -9.77 15.16 -10.51
CA PHE A 47 -11.19 15.47 -10.46
C PHE A 47 -11.79 15.78 -11.86
N GLU A 48 -11.00 15.63 -12.93
CA GLU A 48 -11.44 15.86 -14.30
C GLU A 48 -11.84 14.52 -14.94
N SER A 49 -13.08 14.39 -15.42
CA SER A 49 -13.53 13.19 -16.14
C SER A 49 -13.02 13.18 -17.58
N GLN A 50 -12.72 11.99 -18.11
CA GLN A 50 -12.24 11.81 -19.49
C GLN A 50 -13.39 11.56 -20.49
N GLY A 51 -14.65 11.53 -20.02
CA GLY A 51 -15.84 11.30 -20.83
C GLY A 51 -17.14 11.67 -20.11
N GLU A 52 -18.27 11.68 -20.84
CA GLU A 52 -19.58 12.17 -20.35
C GLU A 52 -20.23 11.30 -19.26
N ASP A 53 -19.78 10.07 -19.02
CA ASP A 53 -20.34 9.18 -17.99
C ASP A 53 -19.27 8.41 -17.20
N GLU A 54 -18.00 8.84 -17.30
CA GLU A 54 -16.89 8.15 -16.63
C GLU A 54 -16.60 8.77 -15.26
N LEU A 55 -16.33 7.91 -14.27
CA LEU A 55 -15.89 8.33 -12.96
C LEU A 55 -14.58 9.11 -13.06
N THR A 56 -14.41 10.11 -12.20
CA THR A 56 -13.12 10.78 -12.09
C THR A 56 -12.06 9.80 -11.56
N PRO A 57 -10.77 9.98 -11.88
CA PRO A 57 -9.68 9.20 -11.28
C PRO A 57 -9.74 9.17 -9.75
N PHE A 58 -10.15 10.28 -9.13
CA PHE A 58 -10.37 10.37 -7.70
C PHE A 58 -11.51 9.45 -7.24
N ASP A 59 -12.69 9.52 -7.87
CA ASP A 59 -13.83 8.68 -7.50
C ASP A 59 -13.52 7.19 -7.68
N MET A 60 -12.84 6.81 -8.76
CA MET A 60 -12.38 5.43 -8.98
C MET A 60 -11.46 4.97 -7.85
N SER A 61 -10.53 5.84 -7.42
CA SER A 61 -9.61 5.54 -6.32
C SER A 61 -10.36 5.30 -5.01
N ILE A 62 -11.32 6.17 -4.67
CA ILE A 62 -12.13 6.03 -3.45
C ILE A 62 -13.00 4.77 -3.48
N GLN A 63 -13.64 4.45 -4.61
CA GLN A 63 -14.43 3.22 -4.75
C GLN A 63 -13.59 1.94 -4.66
N CYS A 64 -12.37 1.98 -5.21
CA CYS A 64 -11.41 0.88 -5.09
C CYS A 64 -11.02 0.67 -3.62
N ILE A 65 -10.66 1.75 -2.91
CA ILE A 65 -10.32 1.69 -1.48
C ILE A 65 -11.49 1.12 -0.67
N GLN A 66 -12.71 1.60 -0.90
CA GLN A 66 -13.89 1.10 -0.21
C GLN A 66 -14.12 -0.41 -0.45
N SER A 67 -13.88 -0.86 -1.68
CA SER A 67 -13.99 -2.27 -2.05
C SER A 67 -12.94 -3.11 -1.30
N VAL A 68 -11.69 -2.65 -1.22
CA VAL A 68 -10.63 -3.35 -0.47
C VAL A 68 -10.95 -3.39 1.02
N TYR A 69 -11.39 -2.29 1.62
CA TYR A 69 -11.85 -2.27 3.02
C TYR A 69 -12.93 -3.32 3.26
N THR A 70 -13.95 -3.37 2.40
CA THR A 70 -15.05 -4.33 2.51
C THR A 70 -14.56 -5.77 2.39
N SER A 71 -13.68 -6.06 1.44
CA SER A 71 -13.13 -7.41 1.25
C SER A 71 -12.20 -7.84 2.39
N LYS A 72 -11.37 -6.93 2.91
CA LYS A 72 -10.43 -7.22 3.99
C LYS A 72 -11.15 -7.44 5.33
N ILE A 73 -12.21 -6.70 5.63
CA ILE A 73 -13.09 -6.96 6.79
C ILE A 73 -13.62 -8.40 6.77
N ILE A 74 -13.93 -8.94 5.59
CA ILE A 74 -14.49 -10.30 5.45
C ILE A 74 -13.40 -11.40 5.48
N SER A 75 -12.22 -11.12 4.93
CA SER A 75 -11.19 -12.15 4.64
C SER A 75 -10.01 -12.18 5.62
N SER A 76 -9.62 -11.03 6.19
CA SER A 76 -8.52 -10.89 7.16
C SER A 76 -8.70 -9.60 7.97
N ASP A 77 -9.47 -9.67 9.07
CA ASP A 77 -9.73 -8.53 9.97
C ASP A 77 -8.50 -8.09 10.80
N ARG A 78 -7.32 -8.66 10.54
CA ARG A 78 -6.09 -8.33 11.26
C ARG A 78 -5.21 -7.32 10.52
N ASP A 79 -5.54 -7.03 9.27
CA ASP A 79 -4.75 -6.15 8.42
C ASP A 79 -4.98 -4.69 8.82
N LEU A 80 -3.92 -3.90 8.84
CA LEU A 80 -3.98 -2.48 9.15
C LEU A 80 -4.08 -1.69 7.84
N LEU A 81 -5.12 -0.86 7.71
CA LEU A 81 -5.39 -0.06 6.52
C LEU A 81 -5.36 1.42 6.87
N ALA A 82 -4.63 2.21 6.08
CA ALA A 82 -4.58 3.67 6.21
C ALA A 82 -4.91 4.38 4.90
N VAL A 83 -5.42 5.60 4.99
CA VAL A 83 -5.75 6.44 3.83
C VAL A 83 -5.12 7.82 3.99
N VAL A 84 -4.29 8.19 3.02
CA VAL A 84 -3.54 9.45 2.98
C VAL A 84 -3.78 10.15 1.65
N PHE A 85 -4.03 11.45 1.70
CA PHE A 85 -4.10 12.30 0.52
C PHE A 85 -2.89 13.21 0.43
N TYR A 86 -2.39 13.45 -0.79
CA TYR A 86 -1.38 14.47 -1.06
C TYR A 86 -1.85 15.46 -2.11
N GLY A 87 -1.29 16.68 -2.12
CA GLY A 87 -1.75 17.76 -3.00
C GLY A 87 -3.00 18.49 -2.48
N THR A 88 -3.34 18.31 -1.20
CA THR A 88 -4.50 18.96 -0.55
C THR A 88 -4.17 20.37 -0.07
N GLU A 89 -5.18 21.24 0.10
CA GLU A 89 -4.97 22.58 0.67
C GLU A 89 -4.66 22.50 2.18
N LYS A 90 -5.36 21.61 2.90
CA LYS A 90 -5.19 21.38 4.33
C LYS A 90 -4.16 20.29 4.56
N ASP A 91 -3.32 20.45 5.57
CA ASP A 91 -2.44 19.38 6.06
C ASP A 91 -2.96 18.79 7.38
N LYS A 92 -2.66 17.50 7.58
CA LYS A 92 -2.88 16.76 8.82
C LYS A 92 -1.91 15.57 8.85
N ASN A 93 -0.76 15.72 9.50
CA ASN A 93 0.23 14.66 9.72
C ASN A 93 1.12 15.00 10.92
N SER A 94 1.86 14.02 11.45
CA SER A 94 2.63 14.14 12.71
C SER A 94 3.74 15.19 12.69
N VAL A 95 4.25 15.54 11.51
CA VAL A 95 5.39 16.45 11.32
C VAL A 95 4.99 17.77 10.65
N ASN A 96 3.69 18.01 10.46
CA ASN A 96 3.14 19.21 9.81
C ASN A 96 3.72 19.48 8.41
N PHE A 97 3.97 18.43 7.62
CA PHE A 97 4.29 18.59 6.20
C PHE A 97 3.09 19.16 5.45
N LYS A 98 3.34 20.22 4.68
CA LYS A 98 2.30 20.89 3.91
C LYS A 98 1.70 19.96 2.86
N ASN A 99 0.41 20.16 2.62
CA ASN A 99 -0.34 19.50 1.54
C ASN A 99 -0.47 17.96 1.66
N ILE A 100 -0.17 17.40 2.83
CA ILE A 100 -0.36 15.98 3.16
C ILE A 100 -1.41 15.86 4.24
N TYR A 101 -2.48 15.10 3.94
CA TYR A 101 -3.62 14.92 4.82
C TYR A 101 -3.85 13.44 5.10
N VAL A 102 -3.56 13.01 6.33
CA VAL A 102 -3.84 11.66 6.82
C VAL A 102 -5.31 11.61 7.28
N LEU A 103 -6.14 10.96 6.46
CA LEU A 103 -7.55 10.79 6.77
C LEU A 103 -7.74 9.72 7.84
N GLN A 104 -7.09 8.56 7.68
CA GLN A 104 -7.13 7.42 8.58
C GLN A 104 -5.69 6.91 8.80
N ASP A 105 -5.27 6.81 10.06
CA ASP A 105 -4.00 6.18 10.46
C ASP A 105 -4.14 4.64 10.47
N LEU A 106 -2.99 3.93 10.52
CA LEU A 106 -2.92 2.47 10.66
C LEU A 106 -3.36 1.98 12.05
#